data_AF-A0A954MGE7-F1
#
_entry.id   AF-A0A954MGE7-F1
#
_cell.length_a   1.000
_cell.length_b   1.000
_cell.length_c   1.000
_cell.angle_alpha   90.00
_cell.angle_beta   90.00
_cell.angle_gamma   90.00
#
_symmetry.space_group_name_H-M   'P 1'
#
loop_
_entity.id
_entity.type
_entity.pdbx_description
1 polymer ?
#
loop_
_entity_poly.entity_id
_entity_poly.type
_entity_poly.pdbx_seq_one_letter_code
_entity_poly.pdbx_strand_id
1 'polypeptide(L)'
;MIQTASKRHVSRRAFLRGTGVALALPWLDAMLPAFATKAQAAEATASPKRFVAMMYSLGFHGPHFFPQQAGADYTPSEYLKLIDQH
;
A
#
# COMPACT_ATOMS: atom_id res chain seq x y z
N MET A 1 43.27 37.31 -22.31
CA MET A 1 42.12 36.68 -22.98
C MET A 1 42.36 35.18 -22.98
N ILE A 2 41.74 34.44 -22.05
CA ILE A 2 42.04 33.02 -21.81
C ILE A 2 41.15 32.17 -22.71
N GLN A 3 41.73 31.55 -23.74
CA GLN A 3 41.08 30.50 -24.53
C GLN A 3 41.35 29.14 -23.88
N THR A 4 40.31 28.44 -23.42
CA THR A 4 40.35 27.02 -23.05
C THR A 4 39.31 26.25 -23.85
N ALA A 5 39.50 26.15 -25.17
CA ALA A 5 38.73 25.23 -25.99
C ALA A 5 39.31 23.81 -25.84
N SER A 6 38.94 23.12 -24.77
CA SER A 6 39.25 21.70 -24.58
C SER A 6 38.41 20.86 -25.55
N LYS A 7 39.03 20.33 -26.63
CA LYS A 7 38.44 19.30 -27.50
C LYS A 7 38.33 17.96 -26.76
N ARG A 8 37.50 17.87 -25.72
CA ARG A 8 37.18 16.59 -25.07
C ARG A 8 35.96 15.99 -25.77
N HIS A 9 36.21 15.03 -26.65
CA HIS A 9 35.15 14.26 -27.30
C HIS A 9 34.54 13.29 -26.26
N VAL A 10 33.39 13.65 -25.68
CA VAL A 10 32.64 12.74 -24.80
C VAL A 10 32.23 11.53 -25.64
N SER A 11 32.53 10.32 -25.16
CA SER A 11 32.13 9.12 -25.90
C SER A 11 30.60 9.06 -25.97
N ARG A 12 30.05 8.88 -27.18
CA ARG A 12 28.59 8.77 -27.39
C ARG A 12 27.97 7.71 -26.50
N ARG A 13 28.70 6.61 -26.26
CA ARG A 13 28.32 5.54 -25.33
C ARG A 13 28.19 6.05 -23.89
N ALA A 14 29.13 6.85 -23.38
CA ALA A 14 29.02 7.41 -22.03
C ALA A 14 27.87 8.40 -21.92
N PHE A 15 27.66 9.23 -22.95
CA PHE A 15 26.51 10.14 -23.00
C PHE A 15 25.18 9.39 -22.93
N LEU A 16 24.97 8.38 -23.78
CA LEU A 16 23.74 7.57 -23.79
C LEU A 16 23.53 6.78 -22.50
N ARG A 17 24.60 6.34 -21.83
CA ARG A 17 24.52 5.70 -20.52
C ARG A 17 24.10 6.68 -19.42
N GLY A 18 24.62 7.91 -19.46
CA GLY A 18 24.24 8.96 -18.51
C GLY A 18 22.79 9.44 -18.68
N THR A 19 22.31 9.57 -19.92
CA THR A 19 20.94 10.01 -20.20
C THR A 19 19.89 9.04 -19.66
N GLY A 20 20.15 7.73 -19.70
CA GLY A 20 19.24 6.73 -19.12
C GLY A 20 19.04 6.92 -17.62
N VAL A 21 20.13 7.18 -16.88
CA VAL A 21 20.07 7.42 -15.43
C VAL A 21 19.37 8.74 -15.11
N ALA A 22 19.66 9.79 -15.89
CA ALA A 22 19.04 11.10 -15.71
C ALA A 22 17.52 11.09 -15.94
N LEU A 23 17.03 10.24 -16.84
CA LEU A 23 15.60 10.10 -17.13
C LEU A 23 14.89 9.08 -16.22
N ALA A 24 15.59 8.06 -15.73
CA ALA A 24 15.00 7.02 -14.90
C ALA A 24 14.46 7.55 -13.56
N LEU A 25 15.19 8.47 -12.91
CA LEU A 25 14.79 8.97 -11.60
C LEU A 25 13.50 9.84 -11.65
N PRO A 26 13.36 10.83 -12.56
CA PRO A 26 12.09 11.54 -12.75
C PRO A 26 10.92 10.65 -13.17
N TRP A 27 11.18 9.64 -14.01
CA TRP A 27 10.15 8.69 -14.43
C TRP A 27 9.61 7.88 -13.26
N LEU A 28 10.49 7.44 -12.36
CA LEU A 28 10.09 6.71 -11.16
C LEU A 28 9.30 7.61 -10.19
N ASP A 29 9.68 8.89 -10.07
CA ASP A 29 8.94 9.86 -9.25
C ASP A 29 7.52 10.12 -9.79
N ALA A 30 7.32 10.07 -11.11
CA ALA A 30 6.00 10.25 -11.72
C ALA A 30 5.01 9.10 -11.43
N MET A 31 5.48 7.95 -10.94
CA MET A 31 4.62 6.85 -10.49
C MET A 31 4.07 7.07 -9.06
N LEU A 32 4.55 8.09 -8.35
CA LEU A 32 4.04 8.45 -7.03
C LEU A 32 2.77 9.30 -7.17
N PRO A 33 1.77 9.13 -6.30
CA PRO A 33 0.59 10.00 -6.30
C PRO A 33 0.97 11.48 -6.14
N ALA A 34 0.35 12.38 -6.91
CA ALA A 34 0.75 13.80 -7.03
C ALA A 34 0.83 14.59 -5.71
N PHE A 35 0.14 14.14 -4.66
CA PHE A 35 0.12 14.76 -3.33
C PHE A 35 0.68 13.87 -2.22
N ALA A 36 1.21 12.69 -2.55
CA ALA A 36 1.80 11.78 -1.58
C ALA A 36 3.30 12.07 -1.41
N THR A 37 3.75 12.13 -0.16
CA THR A 37 5.18 12.06 0.15
C THR A 37 5.73 10.68 -0.19
N LYS A 38 7.05 10.56 -0.41
CA LYS A 38 7.70 9.26 -0.68
C LYS A 38 7.42 8.22 0.41
N ALA A 39 7.30 8.66 1.67
CA ALA A 39 6.91 7.81 2.79
C ALA A 39 5.46 7.32 2.67
N GLN A 40 4.52 8.21 2.32
CA GLN A 40 3.11 7.86 2.13
C GLN A 40 2.89 6.94 0.93
N ALA A 41 3.65 7.09 -0.14
CA ALA A 41 3.59 6.19 -1.29
C ALA A 41 4.12 4.78 -0.97
N ALA A 42 5.14 4.68 -0.11
CA ALA A 42 5.60 3.38 0.41
C ALA A 42 4.53 2.75 1.32
N GLU A 43 3.86 3.55 2.13
CA GLU A 43 2.82 3.11 3.07
C GLU A 43 1.45 2.83 2.41
N ALA A 44 1.21 3.32 1.18
CA ALA A 44 0.00 3.03 0.42
C ALA A 44 -0.18 1.53 0.07
N THR A 45 0.86 0.72 0.28
CA THR A 45 0.79 -0.75 0.19
C THR A 45 0.27 -1.42 1.46
N ALA A 46 0.15 -0.68 2.58
CA ALA A 46 -0.36 -1.21 3.83
C ALA A 46 -1.90 -1.28 3.78
N SER A 47 -2.43 -2.48 3.99
CA SER A 47 -3.88 -2.70 4.09
C SER A 47 -4.46 -1.83 5.22
N PRO A 48 -5.58 -1.11 5.00
CA PRO A 48 -6.16 -0.23 6.01
C PRO A 48 -6.49 -1.03 7.28
N LYS A 49 -5.89 -0.64 8.41
CA LYS A 49 -6.14 -1.27 9.71
C LYS A 49 -7.55 -0.91 10.19
N ARG A 50 -8.50 -1.83 10.04
CA ARG A 50 -9.87 -1.71 10.55
C ARG A 50 -9.94 -2.36 11.93
N PHE A 51 -10.05 -1.55 12.99
CA PHE A 51 -10.20 -2.02 14.37
C PHE A 51 -11.64 -1.86 14.83
N VAL A 52 -12.21 -2.92 15.43
CA VAL A 52 -13.54 -2.90 16.02
C VAL A 52 -13.42 -3.49 17.43
N ALA A 53 -13.88 -2.75 18.43
CA ALA A 53 -14.01 -3.22 19.80
C ALA A 53 -15.50 -3.39 20.11
N MET A 54 -15.88 -4.59 20.58
CA MET A 54 -17.24 -4.89 21.00
C MET A 54 -17.21 -5.33 22.47
N MET A 55 -18.07 -4.72 23.27
CA MET A 55 -18.30 -5.12 24.66
C MET A 55 -19.60 -5.93 24.70
N TYR A 56 -19.53 -7.16 25.21
CA TYR A 56 -20.72 -7.98 25.47
C TYR A 56 -21.10 -7.89 26.95
N SER A 57 -22.39 -8.02 27.26
CA SER A 57 -22.86 -8.07 28.65
C SER A 57 -22.37 -9.35 29.34
N LEU A 58 -22.24 -9.33 30.67
CA LEU A 58 -21.66 -10.41 31.49
C LEU A 58 -22.38 -11.79 31.43
N GLY A 59 -23.37 -11.99 30.56
CA GLY A 59 -24.16 -13.23 30.46
C GLY A 59 -23.86 -14.10 29.24
N PHE A 60 -22.82 -13.81 28.48
CA PHE A 60 -22.62 -14.42 27.17
C PHE A 60 -21.76 -15.69 27.19
N HIS A 61 -22.25 -16.76 26.56
CA HIS A 61 -21.51 -18.01 26.46
C HIS A 61 -20.71 -18.03 25.15
N GLY A 62 -19.39 -17.78 25.25
CA GLY A 62 -18.49 -17.62 24.10
C GLY A 62 -18.63 -18.69 23.00
N PRO A 63 -18.73 -19.99 23.32
CA PRO A 63 -18.94 -21.05 22.32
C PRO A 63 -20.19 -20.91 21.44
N HIS A 64 -21.24 -20.23 21.90
CA HIS A 64 -22.46 -20.00 21.12
C HIS A 64 -22.39 -18.71 20.27
N PHE A 65 -21.34 -17.92 20.42
CA PHE A 65 -21.15 -16.66 19.70
C PHE A 65 -20.12 -16.73 18.58
N PHE A 66 -18.96 -17.34 18.86
CA PHE A 66 -17.88 -17.39 17.89
C PHE A 66 -18.22 -18.40 16.79
N PRO A 67 -18.24 -17.98 15.51
CA PRO A 67 -18.47 -18.91 14.41
C PRO A 67 -17.30 -19.89 14.31
N GLN A 68 -17.58 -21.16 14.02
CA GLN A 68 -16.53 -22.19 13.85
C GLN A 68 -15.78 -22.06 12.51
N GLN A 69 -16.40 -21.38 11.54
CA GLN A 69 -15.88 -21.19 10.19
C GLN A 69 -15.58 -19.70 9.95
N ALA A 70 -14.51 -19.42 9.21
CA ALA A 70 -14.18 -18.07 8.76
C ALA A 70 -14.65 -17.86 7.31
N GLY A 71 -14.94 -16.61 6.94
CA GLY A 71 -15.32 -16.22 5.58
C GLY A 71 -16.67 -15.50 5.54
N ALA A 72 -17.08 -15.07 4.33
CA ALA A 72 -18.38 -14.43 4.13
C ALA A 72 -19.54 -15.43 4.29
N ASP A 73 -19.31 -16.70 3.93
CA ASP A 73 -20.30 -17.77 3.95
C ASP A 73 -20.27 -18.59 5.26
N TYR A 74 -19.98 -17.93 6.38
CA TYR A 74 -19.91 -18.62 7.67
C TYR A 74 -21.31 -19.03 8.16
N THR A 75 -21.39 -20.17 8.87
CA THR A 75 -22.65 -20.57 9.50
C THR A 75 -22.98 -19.62 10.66
N PRO A 76 -24.17 -18.98 10.69
CA PRO A 76 -24.52 -18.04 11.75
C PRO A 76 -24.49 -18.70 13.13
N SER A 77 -23.95 -17.98 14.11
CA SER A 77 -23.93 -18.42 15.50
C SER A 77 -25.35 -18.42 16.08
N GLU A 78 -25.57 -19.15 17.19
CA GLU A 78 -26.92 -19.38 17.73
C GLU A 78 -27.67 -18.08 18.04
N TYR A 79 -26.96 -17.08 18.52
CA TYR A 79 -27.52 -15.75 18.77
C TYR A 79 -27.94 -15.01 17.50
N LEU A 80 -27.22 -15.22 16.40
CA LEU A 80 -27.50 -14.55 15.13
C LEU A 80 -28.72 -15.16 14.40
N LYS A 81 -29.08 -16.41 14.71
CA LYS A 81 -30.27 -17.07 14.14
C LYS A 81 -31.58 -16.35 14.46
N LEU A 82 -31.64 -15.64 15.60
CA LEU A 82 -32.84 -14.91 16.02
C LEU A 82 -33.16 -13.72 15.11
N ILE A 83 -32.13 -13.12 14.50
CA ILE A 83 -32.26 -11.94 13.64
C ILE A 83 -32.25 -12.29 12.14
N ASP A 84 -32.03 -13.55 11.78
CA ASP A 84 -32.03 -14.03 10.40
C ASP A 84 -33.44 -14.04 9.76
N GLN A 85 -34.49 -13.95 10.59
CA GLN A 85 -35.89 -13.97 10.16
C GLN A 85 -36.48 -12.59 9.86
N HIS A 86 -35.71 -11.51 10.04
CA HIS A 86 -36.15 -10.13 9.91
C HIS A 86 -35.24 -9.33 8.97
#